data_AF-A0A257S729-F1
#
_entry.id   AF-A0A257S729-F1
#
_cell.length_a   1.000
_cell.length_b   1.000
_cell.length_c   1.000
_cell.angle_alpha   90.00
_cell.angle_beta   90.00
_cell.angle_gamma   90.00
#
_symmetry.space_group_name_H-M   'P 1'
#
loop_
_entity.id
_entity.type
_entity.pdbx_description
1 polymer ?
#
loop_
_entity_poly.entity_id
_entity_poly.type
_entity_poly.pdbx_seq_one_letter_code
_entity_poly.pdbx_strand_id
1 'polypeptide(L)'
;DSVGVGDAGDGLFWMDPYSPGGQIVAQKIRPVVRRLRILAESSLVLIDQARPFVHRNMDAVDAMALGARKIDFIGMKFEFADQIVQLYASAADTTIPPGQRVESPGSELIDISGMNGLAFDLRDGYSLTRDLYEQAWLRENRPYWLHNVLARYDMATQLWIRRSDAVSAARSVLGRTGKVPPADSIGIPAWMPGLDSITVGR
;
A
#
# COMPACT_ATOMS: atom_id res chain seq x y z
N ASP A 1 21.14 13.47 -1.20
CA ASP A 1 19.97 14.28 -1.60
C ASP A 1 18.72 13.79 -0.88
N SER A 2 18.35 14.46 0.21
CA SER A 2 17.14 14.16 0.98
C SER A 2 15.94 14.82 0.31
N VAL A 3 14.95 14.04 -0.12
CA VAL A 3 13.78 14.48 -0.92
C VAL A 3 12.80 15.37 -0.13
N GLY A 4 13.21 15.94 1.02
CA GLY A 4 12.35 16.80 1.85
C GLY A 4 11.07 16.11 2.34
N VAL A 5 10.99 14.79 2.20
CA VAL A 5 9.99 13.95 2.84
C VAL A 5 10.50 13.79 4.26
N GLY A 6 9.73 14.27 5.24
CA GLY A 6 10.07 14.14 6.66
C GLY A 6 10.40 12.69 7.02
N ASP A 7 10.99 12.51 8.21
CA ASP A 7 11.46 11.22 8.72
C ASP A 7 10.56 10.07 8.24
N ALA A 8 11.17 9.04 7.64
CA ALA A 8 10.47 7.80 7.30
C ALA A 8 9.82 7.16 8.55
N GLY A 9 10.14 7.67 9.74
CA GLY A 9 9.51 7.45 11.03
C GLY A 9 8.02 7.80 11.09
N ASP A 10 7.23 6.73 11.16
CA ASP A 10 5.82 6.62 11.58
C ASP A 10 4.77 7.42 10.79
N GLY A 11 4.95 8.72 10.54
CA GLY A 11 3.95 9.55 9.86
C GLY A 11 3.54 8.99 8.48
N LEU A 12 4.53 8.66 7.65
CA LEU A 12 4.30 8.08 6.32
C LEU A 12 3.68 6.67 6.38
N PHE A 13 4.07 5.88 7.38
CA PHE A 13 3.52 4.54 7.59
C PHE A 13 2.01 4.59 7.81
N TRP A 14 1.52 5.60 8.55
CA TRP A 14 0.11 5.75 8.86
C TRP A 14 -0.69 6.60 7.86
N MET A 15 -0.01 7.39 7.03
CA MET A 15 -0.65 8.31 6.10
C MET A 15 -1.50 7.55 5.07
N ASP A 16 -2.73 8.00 4.89
CA ASP A 16 -3.56 7.57 3.77
C ASP A 16 -3.08 8.24 2.48
N PRO A 17 -2.62 7.50 1.45
CA PRO A 17 -2.17 8.07 0.18
C PRO A 17 -3.23 8.93 -0.52
N TYR A 18 -4.52 8.68 -0.28
CA TYR A 18 -5.61 9.41 -0.92
C TYR A 18 -6.06 10.67 -0.16
N SER A 19 -5.56 10.89 1.06
CA SER A 19 -5.79 12.15 1.78
C SER A 19 -5.08 13.33 1.06
N PRO A 20 -5.50 14.59 1.27
CA PRO A 20 -4.84 15.74 0.65
C PRO A 20 -3.32 15.80 0.92
N GLY A 21 -2.91 15.51 2.16
CA GLY A 21 -1.49 15.41 2.52
C GLY A 21 -0.80 14.21 1.88
N GLY A 22 -1.49 13.07 1.81
CA GLY A 22 -1.02 11.86 1.14
C GLY A 22 -0.73 12.07 -0.33
N GLN A 23 -1.60 12.78 -1.05
CA GLN A 23 -1.42 13.07 -2.48
C GLN A 23 -0.18 13.93 -2.74
N ILE A 24 0.10 14.92 -1.89
CA ILE A 24 1.32 15.73 -1.95
C ILE A 24 2.56 14.86 -1.72
N VAL A 25 2.51 13.95 -0.75
CA VAL A 25 3.61 13.03 -0.47
C VAL A 25 3.81 12.04 -1.62
N ALA A 26 2.72 11.49 -2.17
CA ALA A 26 2.76 10.58 -3.31
C ALA A 26 3.52 11.22 -4.49
N GLN A 27 3.23 12.48 -4.80
CA GLN A 27 3.96 13.23 -5.83
C GLN A 27 5.45 13.33 -5.56
N LYS A 28 5.86 13.57 -4.31
CA LYS A 28 7.27 13.70 -3.93
C LYS A 28 8.01 12.37 -3.94
N ILE A 29 7.36 11.28 -3.54
CA ILE A 29 8.01 9.97 -3.40
C ILE A 29 8.07 9.20 -4.71
N ARG A 30 7.13 9.40 -5.65
CA ARG A 30 7.08 8.68 -6.94
C ARG A 30 8.42 8.52 -7.65
N PRO A 31 9.25 9.57 -7.81
CA PRO A 31 10.53 9.42 -8.52
C PRO A 31 11.54 8.50 -7.82
N VAL A 32 11.36 8.26 -6.52
CA VAL A 32 12.31 7.52 -5.68
C VAL A 32 11.71 6.25 -5.05
N VAL A 33 10.40 6.01 -5.19
CA VAL A 33 9.69 4.93 -4.49
C VAL A 33 10.26 3.55 -4.82
N ARG A 34 10.55 3.29 -6.09
CA ARG A 34 11.21 2.05 -6.52
C ARG A 34 12.57 1.85 -5.86
N ARG A 35 13.39 2.90 -5.83
CA ARG A 35 14.73 2.83 -5.21
C ARG A 35 14.62 2.62 -3.70
N LEU A 36 13.64 3.26 -3.05
CA LEU A 36 13.37 3.09 -1.62
C LEU A 36 13.06 1.63 -1.30
N ARG A 37 12.16 1.00 -2.07
CA ARG A 37 11.79 -0.42 -1.91
C ARG A 37 12.99 -1.35 -2.09
N ILE A 38 13.76 -1.17 -3.17
CA ILE A 38 14.99 -1.95 -3.41
C ILE A 38 15.97 -1.85 -2.24
N LEU A 39 16.17 -0.64 -1.68
CA LEU A 39 17.07 -0.46 -0.53
C LEU A 39 16.55 -1.15 0.74
N ALA A 40 15.24 -1.10 0.98
CA ALA A 40 14.61 -1.75 2.11
C ALA A 40 14.69 -3.28 2.00
N GLU A 41 14.35 -3.84 0.84
CA GLU A 41 14.47 -5.27 0.53
C GLU A 41 15.93 -5.74 0.64
N SER A 42 16.88 -4.99 0.07
CA SER A 42 18.31 -5.31 0.18
C SER A 42 18.79 -5.31 1.63
N SER A 43 18.28 -4.40 2.46
CA SER A 43 18.58 -4.37 3.89
C SER A 43 18.06 -5.60 4.61
N LEU A 44 16.85 -6.08 4.26
CA LEU A 44 16.32 -7.33 4.81
C LEU A 44 17.17 -8.54 4.46
N VAL A 45 17.65 -8.63 3.21
CA VAL A 45 18.56 -9.69 2.77
C VAL A 45 19.86 -9.66 3.56
N LEU A 46 20.48 -8.48 3.72
CA LEU A 46 21.72 -8.33 4.49
C LEU A 46 21.53 -8.70 5.96
N ILE A 47 20.40 -8.29 6.56
CA ILE A 47 20.07 -8.68 7.93
C ILE A 47 19.95 -10.19 8.04
N ASP A 48 19.24 -10.85 7.13
CA ASP A 48 19.04 -12.30 7.15
C ASP A 48 20.36 -13.06 7.02
N GLN A 49 21.24 -12.62 6.10
CA GLN A 49 22.59 -13.19 5.93
C GLN A 49 23.47 -13.00 7.16
N ALA A 50 23.31 -11.90 7.90
CA ALA A 50 24.10 -11.60 9.10
C ALA A 50 23.61 -12.39 10.33
N ARG A 51 22.32 -12.77 10.40
CA ARG A 51 21.70 -13.40 11.59
C ARG A 51 22.51 -14.57 12.19
N PRO A 52 23.04 -15.53 11.42
CA PRO A 52 23.80 -16.65 11.99
C PRO A 52 25.07 -16.23 12.76
N PHE A 53 25.59 -15.03 12.50
CA PHE A 53 26.82 -14.50 13.09
C PHE A 53 26.58 -13.54 14.25
N VAL A 54 25.32 -13.25 14.59
CA VAL A 54 24.97 -12.34 15.69
C VAL A 54 24.71 -13.16 16.96
N HIS A 55 25.56 -12.98 17.97
CA HIS A 55 25.47 -13.70 19.24
C HIS A 55 24.91 -12.86 20.40
N ARG A 56 24.71 -11.55 20.19
CA ARG A 56 24.20 -10.60 21.18
C ARG A 56 23.27 -9.60 20.49
N ASN A 57 22.30 -9.06 21.22
CA ASN A 57 21.36 -8.04 20.75
C ASN A 57 20.55 -8.48 19.50
N MET A 58 20.04 -9.72 19.52
CA MET A 58 19.17 -10.23 18.45
C MET A 58 17.86 -9.46 18.33
N ASP A 59 17.38 -8.90 19.43
CA ASP A 59 16.28 -7.93 19.50
C ASP A 59 16.53 -6.70 18.61
N ALA A 60 17.75 -6.13 18.66
CA ALA A 60 18.11 -5.02 17.79
C ALA A 60 18.10 -5.42 16.30
N VAL A 61 18.55 -6.64 15.97
CA VAL A 61 18.49 -7.18 14.60
C VAL A 61 17.04 -7.36 14.13
N ASP A 62 16.15 -7.83 15.02
CA ASP A 62 14.72 -7.95 14.75
C ASP A 62 14.06 -6.58 14.56
N ALA A 63 14.41 -5.59 15.40
CA ALA A 63 13.94 -4.22 15.28
C ALA A 63 14.39 -3.58 13.94
N MET A 64 15.65 -3.78 13.54
CA MET A 64 16.14 -3.34 12.23
C MET A 64 15.36 -4.00 11.08
N ALA A 65 15.09 -5.30 11.19
CA ALA A 65 14.31 -6.02 10.19
C ALA A 65 12.85 -5.54 10.13
N LEU A 66 12.26 -5.17 11.26
CA LEU A 66 10.94 -4.54 11.30
C LEU A 66 10.96 -3.15 10.66
N GLY A 67 11.98 -2.34 10.96
CA GLY A 67 12.18 -1.02 10.35
C GLY A 67 12.28 -1.09 8.83
N ALA A 68 13.12 -2.00 8.30
CA ALA A 68 13.24 -2.21 6.87
C ALA A 68 11.93 -2.65 6.21
N ARG A 69 11.16 -3.57 6.84
CA ARG A 69 9.82 -3.95 6.35
C ARG A 69 8.84 -2.78 6.31
N LYS A 70 8.82 -1.94 7.35
CA LYS A 70 7.96 -0.74 7.38
C LYS A 70 8.32 0.23 6.25
N ILE A 71 9.61 0.40 5.93
CA ILE A 71 10.07 1.28 4.85
C ILE A 71 9.66 0.73 3.48
N ASP A 72 9.87 -0.57 3.22
CA ASP A 72 9.41 -1.19 1.98
C ASP A 72 7.90 -1.05 1.82
N PHE A 73 7.15 -1.36 2.89
CA PHE A 73 5.70 -1.26 2.88
C PHE A 73 5.18 0.17 2.65
N ILE A 74 5.86 1.21 3.16
CA ILE A 74 5.54 2.60 2.81
C ILE A 74 5.65 2.80 1.29
N GLY A 75 6.73 2.32 0.67
CA GLY A 75 6.92 2.42 -0.76
C GLY A 75 5.83 1.69 -1.55
N MET A 76 5.58 0.43 -1.20
CA MET A 76 4.53 -0.40 -1.80
C MET A 76 3.16 0.28 -1.68
N LYS A 77 2.82 0.84 -0.51
CA LYS A 77 1.53 1.51 -0.29
C LYS A 77 1.29 2.68 -1.22
N PHE A 78 2.29 3.54 -1.44
CA PHE A 78 2.14 4.67 -2.35
C PHE A 78 2.11 4.22 -3.82
N GLU A 79 2.92 3.24 -4.20
CA GLU A 79 2.93 2.68 -5.54
C GLU A 79 1.60 2.00 -5.90
N PHE A 80 1.09 1.15 -5.01
CA PHE A 80 -0.18 0.45 -5.22
C PHE A 80 -1.36 1.41 -5.18
N ALA A 81 -1.31 2.46 -4.35
CA ALA A 81 -2.34 3.49 -4.34
C ALA A 81 -2.48 4.18 -5.71
N ASP A 82 -1.38 4.48 -6.38
CA ASP A 82 -1.38 5.04 -7.74
C ASP A 82 -1.91 4.03 -8.76
N GLN A 83 -1.46 2.77 -8.69
CA GLN A 83 -1.92 1.71 -9.60
C GLN A 83 -3.42 1.45 -9.47
N ILE A 84 -3.96 1.45 -8.25
CA ILE A 84 -5.41 1.32 -8.01
C ILE A 84 -6.19 2.44 -8.71
N VAL A 85 -5.71 3.69 -8.64
CA VAL A 85 -6.36 4.84 -9.29
C VAL A 85 -6.33 4.68 -10.81
N GLN A 86 -5.21 4.24 -11.37
CA GLN A 86 -5.06 4.02 -12.81
C GLN A 86 -5.94 2.87 -13.32
N LEU A 87 -5.94 1.72 -12.62
CA LEU A 87 -6.80 0.58 -12.95
C LEU A 87 -8.29 0.95 -12.86
N TYR A 88 -8.69 1.69 -11.83
CA TYR A 88 -10.08 2.11 -11.69
C TYR A 88 -10.50 3.09 -12.79
N ALA A 89 -9.62 4.05 -13.13
CA ALA A 89 -9.86 4.98 -14.23
C ALA A 89 -9.95 4.25 -15.58
N SER A 90 -9.06 3.28 -15.84
CA SER A 90 -9.11 2.43 -17.03
C SER A 90 -10.40 1.61 -17.12
N ALA A 91 -10.85 1.03 -16.00
CA ALA A 91 -12.11 0.29 -15.94
C ALA A 91 -13.32 1.19 -16.23
N ALA A 92 -13.27 2.45 -15.80
CA ALA A 92 -14.33 3.44 -16.03
C ALA A 92 -14.31 4.08 -17.44
N ASP A 93 -13.23 3.93 -18.21
CA ASP A 93 -13.06 4.60 -19.49
C ASP A 93 -13.94 4.01 -20.62
N THR A 94 -15.09 4.62 -20.87
CA THR A 94 -15.98 4.16 -21.96
C THR A 94 -15.51 4.56 -23.36
N THR A 95 -14.40 5.29 -23.50
CA THR A 95 -13.90 5.74 -24.80
C THR A 95 -13.14 4.66 -25.56
N ILE A 96 -12.61 3.65 -24.84
CA ILE A 96 -11.88 2.51 -25.43
C ILE A 96 -12.89 1.41 -25.82
N PRO A 97 -13.02 1.06 -27.11
CA PRO A 97 -13.91 -0.01 -27.55
C PRO A 97 -13.53 -1.37 -26.91
N PRO A 98 -14.49 -2.25 -26.60
CA PRO A 98 -14.21 -3.54 -25.96
C PRO A 98 -13.15 -4.40 -26.66
N GLY A 99 -13.13 -4.41 -28.00
CA GLY A 99 -12.16 -5.18 -28.79
C GLY A 99 -10.74 -4.58 -28.86
N GLN A 100 -10.52 -3.39 -28.29
CA GLN A 100 -9.22 -2.72 -28.22
C GLN A 100 -8.64 -2.71 -26.80
N ARG A 101 -9.40 -3.21 -25.81
CA ARG A 101 -8.93 -3.32 -24.44
C ARG A 101 -8.02 -4.53 -24.29
N VAL A 102 -6.90 -4.33 -23.58
CA VAL A 102 -6.01 -5.43 -23.16
C VAL A 102 -6.69 -6.29 -22.11
N GLU A 103 -7.35 -5.64 -21.14
CA GLU A 103 -8.09 -6.30 -20.07
C GLU A 103 -9.53 -5.78 -19.98
N SER A 104 -10.44 -6.65 -19.51
CA SER A 104 -11.82 -6.26 -19.29
C SER A 104 -11.92 -5.35 -18.05
N PRO A 105 -12.84 -4.37 -18.03
CA PRO A 105 -13.08 -3.57 -16.82
C PRO A 105 -13.37 -4.41 -15.57
N GLY A 106 -14.01 -5.57 -15.74
CA GLY A 106 -14.26 -6.49 -14.63
C GLY A 106 -13.00 -7.16 -14.09
N SER A 107 -11.99 -7.39 -14.93
CA SER A 107 -10.68 -7.95 -14.55
C SER A 107 -9.86 -6.89 -13.82
N GLU A 108 -9.77 -5.67 -14.35
CA GLU A 108 -9.04 -4.57 -13.70
C GLU A 108 -9.57 -4.28 -12.28
N LEU A 109 -10.90 -4.37 -12.08
CA LEU A 109 -11.49 -4.27 -10.74
C LEU A 109 -11.18 -5.48 -9.84
N ILE A 110 -10.98 -6.68 -10.39
CA ILE A 110 -10.49 -7.85 -9.63
C ILE A 110 -9.04 -7.64 -9.21
N ASP A 111 -8.19 -7.06 -10.05
CA ASP A 111 -6.78 -6.84 -9.70
C ASP A 111 -6.61 -5.84 -8.56
N ILE A 112 -7.62 -4.98 -8.35
CA ILE A 112 -7.70 -4.12 -7.18
C ILE A 112 -8.20 -4.88 -5.94
N SER A 113 -9.33 -5.61 -6.05
CA SER A 113 -10.09 -6.08 -4.88
C SER A 113 -10.10 -7.59 -4.62
N GLY A 114 -9.50 -8.38 -5.52
CA GLY A 114 -9.42 -9.83 -5.41
C GLY A 114 -8.56 -10.29 -4.23
N MET A 115 -8.57 -11.60 -3.97
CA MET A 115 -7.82 -12.21 -2.85
C MET A 115 -6.32 -11.88 -2.88
N ASN A 116 -5.76 -11.72 -4.09
CA ASN A 116 -4.37 -11.32 -4.34
C ASN A 116 -4.31 -9.95 -5.04
N GLY A 117 -5.33 -9.11 -4.83
CA GLY A 117 -5.41 -7.79 -5.42
C GLY A 117 -4.67 -6.75 -4.58
N LEU A 118 -4.38 -5.60 -5.19
CA LEU A 118 -3.58 -4.53 -4.59
C LEU A 118 -4.10 -4.09 -3.21
N ALA A 119 -5.43 -4.00 -3.02
CA ALA A 119 -5.99 -3.60 -1.73
C ALA A 119 -5.84 -4.70 -0.65
N PHE A 120 -5.87 -5.97 -1.04
CA PHE A 120 -5.61 -7.11 -0.14
C PHE A 120 -4.14 -7.15 0.28
N ASP A 121 -3.21 -6.91 -0.66
CA ASP A 121 -1.78 -6.83 -0.33
C ASP A 121 -1.50 -5.72 0.70
N LEU A 122 -2.17 -4.57 0.59
CA LEU A 122 -2.03 -3.48 1.55
C LEU A 122 -2.64 -3.81 2.92
N ARG A 123 -3.77 -4.54 2.96
CA ARG A 123 -4.32 -5.10 4.21
C ARG A 123 -3.32 -6.05 4.87
N ASP A 124 -2.71 -6.94 4.09
CA ASP A 124 -1.81 -7.97 4.59
C ASP A 124 -0.50 -7.37 5.08
N GLY A 125 0.02 -6.35 4.41
CA GLY A 125 1.19 -5.62 4.87
C GLY A 125 1.00 -4.97 6.25
N TYR A 126 -0.17 -4.34 6.51
CA TYR A 126 -0.48 -3.83 7.85
C TYR A 126 -0.65 -4.95 8.89
N SER A 127 -1.33 -6.04 8.52
CA SER A 127 -1.57 -7.17 9.43
C SER A 127 -0.26 -7.86 9.82
N LEU A 128 0.63 -8.09 8.86
CA LEU A 128 1.96 -8.65 9.11
C LEU A 128 2.82 -7.71 9.99
N THR A 129 2.86 -6.42 9.66
CA THR A 129 3.67 -5.47 10.44
C THR A 129 3.12 -5.25 11.85
N ARG A 130 1.80 -5.39 12.06
CA ARG A 130 1.18 -5.41 13.39
C ARG A 130 1.72 -6.55 14.24
N ASP A 131 1.70 -7.76 13.71
CA ASP A 131 2.13 -8.96 14.44
C ASP A 131 3.62 -8.92 14.77
N LEU A 132 4.44 -8.46 13.82
CA LEU A 132 5.88 -8.26 14.04
C LEU A 132 6.15 -7.17 15.08
N TYR A 133 5.37 -6.09 15.08
CA TYR A 133 5.48 -5.02 16.07
C TYR A 133 5.10 -5.50 17.47
N GLU A 134 3.99 -6.23 17.61
CA GLU A 134 3.56 -6.85 18.87
C GLU A 134 4.64 -7.76 19.45
N GLN A 135 5.21 -8.64 18.61
CA GLN A 135 6.31 -9.51 19.02
C GLN A 135 7.55 -8.73 19.46
N ALA A 136 7.95 -7.69 18.73
CA ALA A 136 9.09 -6.86 19.11
C ALA A 136 8.84 -6.12 20.44
N TRP A 137 7.66 -5.53 20.60
CA TRP A 137 7.29 -4.82 21.83
C TRP A 137 7.36 -5.74 23.05
N LEU A 138 6.77 -6.93 23.00
CA LEU A 138 6.68 -7.83 24.14
C LEU A 138 8.03 -8.43 24.56
N ARG A 139 9.07 -8.37 23.71
CA ARG A 139 10.44 -8.76 24.07
C ARG A 139 11.14 -7.72 24.94
N GLU A 140 10.86 -6.44 24.68
CA GLU A 140 11.61 -5.32 25.29
C GLU A 140 10.79 -4.56 26.35
N ASN A 141 9.47 -4.63 26.28
CA ASN A 141 8.57 -3.76 27.03
C ASN A 141 7.45 -4.54 27.73
N ARG A 142 6.86 -3.92 28.76
CA ARG A 142 5.64 -4.45 29.39
C ARG A 142 4.42 -4.21 28.47
N PRO A 143 3.34 -5.01 28.58
CA PRO A 143 2.15 -4.87 27.73
C PRO A 143 1.40 -3.53 27.86
N TYR A 144 1.72 -2.73 28.88
CA TYR A 144 1.12 -1.42 29.07
C TYR A 144 1.28 -0.57 27.80
N TRP A 145 0.17 0.04 27.34
CA TRP A 145 0.06 0.87 26.13
C TRP A 145 0.09 0.16 24.77
N LEU A 146 0.49 -1.11 24.69
CA LEU A 146 0.60 -1.84 23.42
C LEU A 146 -0.71 -1.84 22.62
N HIS A 147 -1.84 -2.09 23.28
CA HIS A 147 -3.16 -2.13 22.64
C HIS A 147 -3.54 -0.82 21.93
N ASN A 148 -3.07 0.33 22.41
CA ASN A 148 -3.34 1.62 21.76
C ASN A 148 -2.61 1.73 20.42
N VAL A 149 -1.39 1.17 20.33
CA VAL A 149 -0.64 1.12 19.08
C VAL A 149 -1.26 0.11 18.12
N LEU A 150 -1.61 -1.09 18.61
CA LEU A 150 -2.24 -2.13 17.80
C LEU A 150 -3.59 -1.69 17.24
N ALA A 151 -4.37 -0.89 17.97
CA ALA A 151 -5.62 -0.32 17.47
C ALA A 151 -5.40 0.56 16.21
N ARG A 152 -4.24 1.21 16.07
CA ARG A 152 -3.90 2.00 14.89
C ARG A 152 -3.60 1.12 13.68
N TYR A 153 -2.91 -0.01 13.89
CA TYR A 153 -2.74 -1.04 12.87
C TYR A 153 -4.10 -1.58 12.43
N ASP A 154 -4.97 -1.94 13.37
CA ASP A 154 -6.30 -2.47 13.06
C ASP A 154 -7.15 -1.48 12.25
N MET A 155 -7.10 -0.19 12.59
CA MET A 155 -7.78 0.87 11.82
C MET A 155 -7.25 0.98 10.39
N ALA A 156 -5.93 0.88 10.19
CA ALA A 156 -5.31 0.93 8.87
C ALA A 156 -5.63 -0.31 8.03
N THR A 157 -5.63 -1.50 8.64
CA THR A 157 -6.08 -2.75 8.00
C THR A 157 -7.53 -2.64 7.55
N GLN A 158 -8.42 -2.15 8.43
CA GLN A 158 -9.84 -1.98 8.10
C GLN A 158 -10.08 -0.96 6.98
N LEU A 159 -9.24 0.07 6.86
CA LEU A 159 -9.35 1.03 5.75
C LEU A 159 -9.21 0.34 4.40
N TRP A 160 -8.23 -0.54 4.24
CA TRP A 160 -8.00 -1.24 2.97
C TRP A 160 -9.00 -2.36 2.71
N ILE A 161 -9.52 -3.01 3.76
CA ILE A 161 -10.68 -3.91 3.65
C ILE A 161 -11.88 -3.16 3.06
N ARG A 162 -12.26 -2.01 3.65
CA ARG A 162 -13.41 -1.23 3.17
C ARG A 162 -13.25 -0.76 1.72
N ARG A 163 -12.05 -0.38 1.31
CA ARG A 163 -11.76 -0.01 -0.09
C ARG A 163 -11.91 -1.21 -1.03
N SER A 164 -11.39 -2.37 -0.64
CA SER A 164 -11.56 -3.60 -1.42
C SER A 164 -13.03 -3.99 -1.56
N ASP A 165 -13.81 -3.91 -0.48
CA ASP A 165 -15.25 -4.18 -0.49
C ASP A 165 -16.00 -3.20 -1.41
N ALA A 166 -15.64 -1.91 -1.38
CA ALA A 166 -16.24 -0.89 -2.22
C ALA A 166 -15.96 -1.13 -3.72
N VAL A 167 -14.75 -1.57 -4.07
CA VAL A 167 -14.40 -1.94 -5.46
C VAL A 167 -15.09 -3.23 -5.89
N SER A 168 -15.21 -4.21 -5.00
CA SER A 168 -15.98 -5.45 -5.25
C SER A 168 -17.46 -5.14 -5.50
N ALA A 169 -18.02 -4.18 -4.76
CA ALA A 169 -19.38 -3.68 -4.99
C ALA A 169 -19.49 -2.93 -6.32
N ALA A 170 -18.49 -2.11 -6.69
CA ALA A 170 -18.43 -1.44 -7.98
C ALA A 170 -18.41 -2.43 -9.16
N ARG A 171 -17.65 -3.53 -9.04
CA ARG A 171 -17.67 -4.63 -10.02
C ARG A 171 -19.05 -5.28 -10.14
N SER A 172 -19.75 -5.45 -9.02
CA SER A 172 -21.13 -5.96 -9.02
C SER A 172 -22.12 -4.98 -9.67
N VAL A 173 -21.88 -3.67 -9.57
CA VAL A 173 -22.67 -2.64 -10.30
C VAL A 173 -22.37 -2.67 -11.80
N LEU A 174 -21.09 -2.80 -12.17
CA LEU A 174 -20.67 -2.96 -13.56
C LEU A 174 -21.36 -4.16 -14.22
N GLY A 175 -21.36 -5.33 -13.56
CA GLY A 175 -22.01 -6.53 -14.08
C GLY A 175 -23.53 -6.39 -14.28
N ARG A 176 -24.19 -5.51 -13.51
CA ARG A 176 -25.65 -5.28 -13.62
C ARG A 176 -26.03 -4.16 -14.58
N THR A 177 -25.21 -3.11 -14.66
CA THR A 177 -25.58 -1.86 -15.36
C THR A 177 -24.72 -1.57 -16.59
N GLY A 178 -23.60 -2.29 -16.76
CA GLY A 178 -22.58 -1.99 -17.75
C GLY A 178 -21.77 -0.74 -17.46
N LYS A 179 -21.89 -0.15 -16.26
CA LYS A 179 -21.22 1.09 -15.87
C LYS A 179 -20.46 0.93 -14.56
N VAL A 180 -19.24 1.47 -14.52
CA VAL A 180 -18.46 1.62 -13.29
C VAL A 180 -18.95 2.87 -12.53
N PRO A 181 -19.18 2.80 -11.21
CA PRO A 181 -19.48 3.98 -10.40
C PRO A 181 -18.38 5.05 -10.48
N PRO A 182 -18.69 6.33 -10.19
CA PRO A 182 -17.67 7.35 -10.01
C PRO A 182 -16.66 6.96 -8.90
N ALA A 183 -15.36 7.18 -9.14
CA ALA A 183 -14.30 6.78 -8.21
C ALA A 183 -14.46 7.39 -6.81
N ASP A 184 -14.80 8.68 -6.76
CA ASP A 184 -15.01 9.44 -5.53
C ASP A 184 -16.14 8.84 -4.66
N SER A 185 -17.19 8.29 -5.30
CA SER A 185 -18.30 7.63 -4.61
C SER A 185 -17.91 6.35 -3.86
N ILE A 186 -16.73 5.77 -4.16
CA ILE A 186 -16.21 4.57 -3.49
C ILE A 186 -14.92 4.82 -2.70
N GLY A 187 -14.52 6.08 -2.52
CA GLY A 187 -13.34 6.44 -1.74
C GLY A 187 -12.00 6.26 -2.46
N ILE A 188 -12.00 6.26 -3.80
CA ILE A 188 -10.82 6.34 -4.66
C ILE A 188 -10.80 7.71 -5.33
N PRO A 189 -9.68 8.45 -5.35
CA PRO A 189 -9.65 9.72 -6.07
C PRO A 189 -9.72 9.48 -7.58
N ALA A 190 -10.43 10.36 -8.30
CA ALA A 190 -10.56 10.24 -9.76
C ALA A 190 -9.22 10.41 -10.52
N TRP A 191 -8.24 11.06 -9.88
CA TRP A 191 -6.88 11.24 -10.38
C TRP A 191 -5.93 11.51 -9.21
N MET A 192 -4.62 11.32 -9.42
CA MET A 192 -3.59 11.63 -8.43
C MET A 192 -2.66 12.74 -8.96
N PRO A 193 -2.32 13.78 -8.17
CA PRO A 193 -1.46 14.87 -8.62
C PRO A 193 -0.07 14.44 -9.04
N GLY A 194 0.34 14.71 -10.28
CA GLY A 194 1.64 14.32 -10.82
C GLY A 194 1.79 12.81 -11.06
N LEU A 195 0.66 12.11 -11.19
CA LEU A 195 0.62 10.77 -11.77
C LEU A 195 0.26 10.96 -13.25
N ASP A 196 1.20 10.69 -14.14
CA ASP A 196 0.90 10.71 -15.58
C ASP A 196 -0.15 9.63 -15.88
N SER A 197 -1.11 9.95 -16.76
CA SER A 197 -1.99 8.93 -17.33
C SER A 197 -1.10 7.88 -17.98
N ILE A 198 -1.21 6.61 -17.57
CA ILE A 198 -0.46 5.52 -18.21
C ILE A 198 -0.67 5.64 -19.72
N THR A 199 0.40 5.98 -20.45
CA THR A 199 0.53 5.48 -21.81
C THR A 199 0.71 3.99 -21.61
N VAL A 200 -0.29 3.20 -21.99
CA VAL A 200 -0.28 1.74 -21.83
C VAL A 200 0.88 1.20 -22.67
N GLY A 201 2.06 1.17 -22.04
CA GLY A 201 3.29 0.61 -22.55
C GLY A 201 3.36 -0.82 -22.05
N ARG A 202 2.81 -1.71 -22.89
CA ARG A 202 3.03 -3.16 -23.03
C ARG A 202 3.90 -3.84 -21.98
#